data_AF-A0A949I6H6-F1
#
_entry.id   AF-A0A949I6H6-F1
#
_cell.length_a   1.000
_cell.length_b   1.000
_cell.length_c   1.000
_cell.angle_alpha   90.00
_cell.angle_beta   90.00
_cell.angle_gamma   90.00
#
_symmetry.space_group_name_H-M   'P 1'
#
loop_
_entity.id
_entity.type
_entity.pdbx_description
1 polymer ?
#
loop_
_entity_poly.entity_id
_entity_poly.type
_entity_poly.pdbx_seq_one_letter_code
_entity_poly.pdbx_strand_id
1 'polypeptide(L)'
;MKKSLFAAIFIFIFSLTLPISSFAQGMMNNAANIDIATSQNNDEHTAREEAEGKAVWEKLQSKKLACKDLTDDNFGTLGEYSMGQMLGDSHEAMNNMMIRMMGEKGEEQAHIAMGKRFSGCDTSAEFPSKTLGFMPMMSMMPEGWLFPFGN
;
A
#
# COMPACT_ATOMS: atom_id res chain seq x y z
N MET A 1 -64.35 -27.24 -18.59
CA MET A 1 -64.67 -25.99 -19.30
C MET A 1 -64.02 -24.85 -18.53
N LYS A 2 -63.08 -24.13 -19.14
CA LYS A 2 -63.14 -22.66 -19.42
C LYS A 2 -63.42 -21.80 -18.18
N LYS A 3 -62.72 -20.73 -17.85
CA LYS A 3 -61.56 -20.00 -18.38
C LYS A 3 -61.18 -19.05 -17.21
N SER A 4 -59.90 -18.73 -17.16
CA SER A 4 -59.24 -17.70 -16.36
C SER A 4 -59.99 -16.36 -16.26
N LEU A 5 -59.78 -15.63 -15.15
CA LEU A 5 -59.43 -14.21 -15.19
C LEU A 5 -58.82 -13.72 -13.85
N PHE A 6 -57.82 -12.87 -14.02
CA PHE A 6 -56.83 -12.33 -13.09
C PHE A 6 -57.35 -11.26 -12.12
N ALA A 7 -56.67 -11.11 -10.98
CA ALA A 7 -56.22 -9.85 -10.34
C ALA A 7 -56.08 -10.07 -8.83
N ALA A 8 -55.15 -9.51 -8.06
CA ALA A 8 -53.91 -8.80 -8.28
C ALA A 8 -53.28 -8.60 -6.87
N ILE A 9 -51.98 -8.35 -6.81
CA ILE A 9 -51.29 -7.62 -5.73
C ILE A 9 -50.95 -8.44 -4.46
N PHE A 10 -49.79 -9.11 -4.50
CA PHE A 10 -48.96 -9.32 -3.31
C PHE A 10 -48.13 -8.05 -3.09
N ILE A 11 -48.50 -7.22 -2.11
CA ILE A 11 -47.66 -6.13 -1.61
C ILE A 11 -46.56 -6.78 -0.76
N PHE A 12 -45.44 -7.11 -1.40
CA PHE A 12 -44.19 -7.44 -0.71
C PHE A 12 -43.49 -6.11 -0.42
N ILE A 13 -43.72 -5.55 0.76
CA ILE A 13 -42.93 -4.42 1.27
C ILE A 13 -41.56 -5.00 1.65
N PHE A 14 -40.69 -5.13 0.67
CA PHE A 14 -39.27 -5.30 0.90
C PHE A 14 -38.70 -3.89 1.07
N SER A 15 -38.67 -3.44 2.33
CA SER A 15 -38.05 -2.18 2.72
C SER A 15 -36.57 -2.23 2.34
N LEU A 16 -36.30 -1.54 1.24
CA LEU A 16 -35.02 -1.12 0.71
C LEU A 16 -34.23 -0.37 1.80
N THR A 17 -33.12 -0.93 2.25
CA THR A 17 -32.04 -0.17 2.87
C THR A 17 -30.73 -0.55 2.18
N LEU A 18 -30.49 0.06 1.02
CA LEU A 18 -29.14 0.22 0.49
C LEU A 18 -28.52 1.44 1.21
N PRO A 19 -27.27 1.37 1.70
CA PRO A 19 -26.55 2.58 2.03
C PRO A 19 -26.27 3.34 0.73
N ILE A 20 -26.90 4.51 0.59
CA ILE A 20 -26.60 5.48 -0.45
C ILE A 20 -25.28 6.11 -0.03
N SER A 21 -24.18 5.77 -0.70
CA SER A 21 -22.90 6.46 -0.52
C SER A 21 -23.08 7.92 -0.95
N SER A 22 -22.93 8.83 0.00
CA SER A 22 -22.97 10.26 -0.20
C SER A 22 -21.75 10.70 -1.01
N PHE A 23 -21.95 11.04 -2.29
CA PHE A 23 -20.93 11.74 -3.09
C PHE A 23 -20.92 13.22 -2.68
N ALA A 24 -19.94 13.62 -1.88
CA ALA A 24 -19.69 15.03 -1.59
C ALA A 24 -19.00 15.68 -2.80
N GLN A 25 -19.79 16.12 -3.78
CA GLN A 25 -19.34 16.97 -4.87
C GLN A 25 -19.33 18.44 -4.39
N GLY A 26 -18.14 18.97 -4.13
CA GLY A 26 -17.94 20.34 -3.67
C GLY A 26 -16.85 21.08 -4.45
N MET A 27 -17.29 21.87 -5.44
CA MET A 27 -16.67 23.06 -6.03
C MET A 27 -15.50 22.90 -7.03
N MET A 28 -15.56 23.75 -8.06
CA MET A 28 -15.06 23.56 -9.41
C MET A 28 -14.30 24.82 -9.88
N ASN A 29 -13.20 24.60 -10.61
CA ASN A 29 -12.56 25.43 -11.64
C ASN A 29 -11.86 26.75 -11.27
N ASN A 30 -10.54 26.81 -11.48
CA ASN A 30 -9.92 27.28 -12.74
C ASN A 30 -8.50 27.83 -12.47
N ALA A 31 -7.48 26.99 -12.61
CA ALA A 31 -6.11 27.44 -12.88
C ALA A 31 -5.58 26.57 -14.02
N ALA A 32 -5.71 27.12 -15.22
CA ALA A 32 -5.24 26.52 -16.45
C ALA A 32 -3.72 26.29 -16.42
N ASN A 33 -3.33 25.17 -17.01
CA ASN A 33 -2.10 24.97 -17.76
C ASN A 33 -0.79 24.84 -16.96
N ILE A 34 -0.62 23.68 -16.33
CA ILE A 34 0.69 23.05 -16.19
C ILE A 34 0.50 21.55 -16.50
N ASP A 35 0.81 21.15 -17.73
CA ASP A 35 1.07 19.75 -18.12
C ASP A 35 2.39 19.29 -17.48
N ILE A 36 2.40 19.16 -16.15
CA ILE A 36 3.33 18.28 -15.47
C ILE A 36 2.52 17.02 -15.21
N ALA A 37 3.01 15.90 -15.72
CA ALA A 37 2.56 14.56 -15.43
C ALA A 37 2.53 14.32 -13.91
N THR A 38 1.52 14.83 -13.23
CA THR A 38 1.03 14.28 -11.97
C THR A 38 0.27 13.04 -12.38
N SER A 39 1.01 11.95 -12.55
CA SER A 39 0.44 10.62 -12.45
C SER A 39 -0.27 10.57 -11.11
N GLN A 40 -1.59 10.77 -11.15
CA GLN A 40 -2.47 10.36 -10.07
C GLN A 40 -2.42 8.84 -10.05
N ASN A 41 -1.37 8.27 -9.46
CA ASN A 41 -1.34 6.88 -9.00
C ASN A 41 -2.23 6.81 -7.75
N ASN A 42 -3.54 7.01 -7.94
CA ASN A 42 -4.58 6.72 -6.95
C ASN A 42 -5.15 5.31 -7.18
N ASP A 43 -4.42 4.46 -7.87
CA ASP A 43 -4.69 3.04 -7.93
C ASP A 43 -4.03 2.42 -6.69
N GLU A 44 -4.57 1.31 -6.20
CA GLU A 44 -4.15 0.53 -5.02
C GLU A 44 -2.70 -0.01 -5.10
N HIS A 45 -1.74 0.81 -5.54
CA HIS A 45 -0.36 0.48 -5.86
C HIS A 45 0.37 -0.01 -4.62
N THR A 46 0.40 0.81 -3.57
CA THR A 46 0.99 0.45 -2.29
C THR A 46 0.34 -0.81 -1.72
N ALA A 47 -0.99 -0.92 -1.76
CA ALA A 47 -1.70 -2.11 -1.26
C ALA A 47 -1.37 -3.38 -2.07
N ARG A 48 -1.22 -3.26 -3.40
CA ARG A 48 -0.78 -4.35 -4.26
C ARG A 48 0.65 -4.77 -3.93
N GLU A 49 1.57 -3.81 -3.79
CA GLU A 49 2.97 -4.08 -3.49
C GLU A 49 3.16 -4.71 -2.11
N GLU A 50 2.39 -4.27 -1.11
CA GLU A 50 2.32 -4.91 0.20
C GLU A 50 1.85 -6.37 0.09
N ALA A 51 0.84 -6.64 -0.74
CA ALA A 51 0.32 -7.99 -0.95
C ALA A 51 1.35 -8.89 -1.67
N GLU A 52 2.06 -8.37 -2.66
CA GLU A 52 3.16 -9.04 -3.34
C GLU A 52 4.31 -9.34 -2.36
N GLY A 53 4.68 -8.35 -1.55
CA GLY A 53 5.70 -8.47 -0.50
C GLY A 53 5.33 -9.49 0.56
N LYS A 54 4.07 -9.53 0.99
CA LYS A 54 3.56 -10.56 1.91
C LYS A 54 3.72 -11.96 1.32
N ALA A 55 3.42 -12.15 0.03
CA ALA A 55 3.57 -13.44 -0.63
C ALA A 55 5.04 -13.87 -0.73
N VAL A 56 5.97 -12.93 -0.94
CA VAL A 56 7.42 -13.19 -0.89
C VAL A 56 7.84 -13.54 0.55
N TRP A 57 7.37 -12.78 1.54
CA TRP A 57 7.65 -13.00 2.95
C TRP A 57 7.23 -14.40 3.41
N GLU A 58 6.00 -14.83 3.10
CA GLU A 58 5.52 -16.17 3.45
C GLU A 58 6.35 -17.29 2.81
N LYS A 59 6.87 -17.09 1.59
CA LYS A 59 7.77 -18.05 0.93
C LYS A 59 9.15 -18.08 1.59
N LEU A 60 9.67 -16.93 2.04
CA LEU A 60 10.91 -16.86 2.81
C LEU A 60 10.76 -17.57 4.16
N GLN A 61 9.70 -17.27 4.91
CA GLN A 61 9.45 -17.88 6.21
C GLN A 61 9.25 -19.39 6.12
N SER A 62 8.56 -19.86 5.08
CA SER A 62 8.40 -21.29 4.80
C SER A 62 9.61 -21.95 4.12
N LYS A 63 10.73 -21.23 3.93
CA LYS A 63 11.96 -21.71 3.27
C LYS A 63 11.76 -22.21 1.83
N LYS A 64 10.67 -21.82 1.18
CA LYS A 64 10.41 -22.08 -0.24
C LYS A 64 11.23 -21.18 -1.15
N LEU A 65 11.74 -20.08 -0.60
CA LEU A 65 12.64 -19.15 -1.27
C LEU A 65 13.80 -18.83 -0.34
N ALA A 66 15.00 -18.66 -0.88
CA ALA A 66 16.20 -18.32 -0.11
C ALA A 66 16.68 -16.91 -0.46
N CYS A 67 17.37 -16.26 0.48
CA CYS A 67 17.86 -14.88 0.32
C CYS A 67 18.67 -14.65 -0.96
N LYS A 68 19.48 -15.63 -1.36
CA LYS A 68 20.30 -15.57 -2.58
C LYS A 68 19.51 -15.59 -3.89
N ASP A 69 18.24 -16.01 -3.83
CA ASP A 69 17.35 -16.14 -4.98
C ASP A 69 16.40 -14.94 -5.10
N LEU A 70 16.45 -13.99 -4.15
CA LEU A 70 15.72 -12.74 -4.20
C LEU A 70 16.42 -11.73 -5.12
N THR A 71 15.63 -11.07 -5.96
CA THR A 71 16.04 -9.91 -6.75
C THR A 71 15.76 -8.61 -5.98
N ASP A 72 16.29 -7.49 -6.47
CA ASP A 72 15.95 -6.17 -5.93
C ASP A 72 14.45 -5.90 -5.96
N ASP A 73 13.70 -6.27 -7.01
CA ASP A 73 12.24 -6.14 -7.03
C ASP A 73 11.55 -6.92 -5.89
N ASN A 74 12.04 -8.12 -5.58
CA ASN A 74 11.53 -8.87 -4.42
C ASN A 74 11.86 -8.16 -3.11
N PHE A 75 13.04 -7.54 -3.00
CA PHE A 75 13.40 -6.74 -1.83
C PHE A 75 12.59 -5.45 -1.74
N GLY A 76 12.26 -4.80 -2.86
CA GLY A 76 11.38 -3.63 -2.92
C GLY A 76 10.02 -3.97 -2.32
N THR A 77 9.35 -5.00 -2.84
CA THR A 77 8.04 -5.46 -2.32
C THR A 77 8.11 -5.94 -0.87
N LEU A 78 9.19 -6.59 -0.43
CA LEU A 78 9.40 -6.89 1.00
C LEU A 78 9.54 -5.63 1.86
N GLY A 79 10.17 -4.58 1.33
CA GLY A 79 10.25 -3.27 1.96
C GLY A 79 8.88 -2.63 2.12
N GLU A 80 8.08 -2.64 1.05
CA GLU A 80 6.69 -2.17 1.03
C GLU A 80 5.85 -2.90 2.08
N TYR A 81 5.87 -4.24 2.07
CA TYR A 81 5.15 -5.04 3.07
C TYR A 81 5.62 -4.71 4.50
N SER A 82 6.92 -4.57 4.72
CA SER A 82 7.46 -4.23 6.03
C SER A 82 6.99 -2.84 6.50
N MET A 83 6.95 -1.86 5.59
CA MET A 83 6.45 -0.52 5.90
C MET A 83 4.93 -0.51 6.14
N GLY A 84 4.16 -1.25 5.34
CA GLY A 84 2.72 -1.43 5.58
C GLY A 84 2.42 -2.00 6.96
N GLN A 85 3.20 -3.00 7.40
CA GLN A 85 3.07 -3.55 8.76
C GLN A 85 3.44 -2.54 9.87
N MET A 86 4.31 -1.57 9.58
CA MET A 86 4.75 -0.55 10.56
C MET A 86 3.85 0.68 10.60
N LEU A 87 3.36 1.13 9.44
CA LEU A 87 2.64 2.40 9.28
C LEU A 87 1.13 2.23 9.07
N GLY A 88 0.67 1.02 8.74
CA GLY A 88 -0.71 0.76 8.34
C GLY A 88 -1.16 1.70 7.23
N ASP A 89 -2.36 2.25 7.39
CA ASP A 89 -2.99 3.17 6.43
C ASP A 89 -2.17 4.44 6.12
N SER A 90 -1.11 4.74 6.90
CA SER A 90 -0.22 5.88 6.63
C SER A 90 0.89 5.58 5.61
N HIS A 91 1.04 4.33 5.17
CA HIS A 91 2.12 3.93 4.28
C HIS A 91 2.05 4.62 2.92
N GLU A 92 0.88 4.66 2.26
CA GLU A 92 0.72 5.33 0.97
C GLU A 92 1.08 6.82 1.03
N ALA A 93 0.66 7.50 2.11
CA ALA A 93 1.01 8.90 2.34
C ALA A 93 2.53 9.07 2.50
N MET A 94 3.21 8.06 3.05
CA MET A 94 4.65 8.03 3.17
C MET A 94 5.35 7.83 1.83
N ASN A 95 4.91 6.89 0.98
CA ASN A 95 5.49 6.70 -0.36
C ASN A 95 5.37 8.00 -1.16
N ASN A 96 4.21 8.64 -1.11
CA ASN A 96 3.99 9.94 -1.72
C ASN A 96 4.95 11.03 -1.19
N MET A 97 5.23 11.04 0.11
CA MET A 97 6.21 11.95 0.70
C MET A 97 7.63 11.64 0.21
N MET A 98 8.02 10.36 0.18
CA MET A 98 9.32 9.91 -0.30
C MET A 98 9.51 10.27 -1.77
N ILE A 99 8.56 9.95 -2.64
CA ILE A 99 8.60 10.30 -4.06
C ILE A 99 8.79 11.82 -4.27
N ARG A 100 8.08 12.67 -3.50
CA ARG A 100 8.25 14.13 -3.59
C ARG A 100 9.66 14.61 -3.22
N MET A 101 10.34 13.93 -2.29
CA MET A 101 11.64 14.35 -1.79
C MET A 101 12.82 13.73 -2.53
N MET A 102 12.71 12.45 -2.91
CA MET A 102 13.80 11.67 -3.50
C MET A 102 13.52 11.14 -4.90
N GLY A 103 12.30 11.33 -5.42
CA GLY A 103 11.82 10.74 -6.66
C GLY A 103 11.45 9.26 -6.49
N GLU A 104 10.75 8.70 -7.49
CA GLU A 104 10.32 7.29 -7.52
C GLU A 104 11.49 6.34 -7.29
N LYS A 105 12.59 6.52 -8.04
CA LYS A 105 13.80 5.71 -7.86
C LYS A 105 14.40 5.81 -6.44
N GLY A 106 14.25 6.96 -5.79
CA GLY A 106 14.75 7.13 -4.43
C GLY A 106 13.93 6.32 -3.43
N GLU A 107 12.61 6.34 -3.59
CA GLU A 107 11.67 5.57 -2.79
C GLU A 107 11.88 4.07 -2.97
N GLU A 108 11.99 3.60 -4.22
CA GLU A 108 12.25 2.20 -4.55
C GLU A 108 13.56 1.70 -3.91
N GLN A 109 14.64 2.47 -4.00
CA GLN A 109 15.93 2.09 -3.41
C GLN A 109 15.89 2.08 -1.88
N ALA A 110 15.08 2.94 -1.26
CA ALA A 110 14.83 2.88 0.17
C ALA A 110 14.08 1.59 0.54
N HIS A 111 13.06 1.22 -0.26
CA HIS A 111 12.28 -0.01 -0.08
C HIS A 111 13.13 -1.26 -0.26
N ILE A 112 14.01 -1.32 -1.24
CA ILE A 112 14.99 -2.39 -1.41
C ILE A 112 15.90 -2.51 -0.17
N ALA A 113 16.46 -1.41 0.32
CA ALA A 113 17.35 -1.41 1.48
C ALA A 113 16.62 -1.89 2.75
N MET A 114 15.39 -1.44 2.97
CA MET A 114 14.56 -1.95 4.07
C MET A 114 14.22 -3.43 3.90
N GLY A 115 13.79 -3.85 2.72
CA GLY A 115 13.44 -5.24 2.47
C GLY A 115 14.61 -6.18 2.73
N LYS A 116 15.83 -5.81 2.33
CA LYS A 116 17.07 -6.54 2.66
C LYS A 116 17.29 -6.66 4.17
N ARG A 117 17.14 -5.55 4.91
CA ARG A 117 17.34 -5.53 6.37
C ARG A 117 16.26 -6.29 7.13
N PHE A 118 14.99 -6.00 6.86
CA PHE A 118 13.84 -6.52 7.60
C PHE A 118 13.52 -7.96 7.21
N SER A 119 13.92 -8.41 6.02
CA SER A 119 13.90 -9.84 5.70
C SER A 119 14.98 -10.66 6.41
N GLY A 120 15.98 -10.00 7.00
CA GLY A 120 17.16 -10.64 7.58
C GLY A 120 18.16 -11.17 6.55
N CYS A 121 17.93 -10.92 5.25
CA CYS A 121 18.79 -11.40 4.17
C CYS A 121 20.09 -10.60 4.03
N ASP A 122 20.05 -9.30 4.32
CA ASP A 122 21.24 -8.46 4.45
C ASP A 122 20.97 -7.31 5.43
N THR A 123 21.35 -7.52 6.69
CA THR A 123 21.18 -6.54 7.76
C THR A 123 22.15 -5.34 7.64
N SER A 124 23.13 -5.41 6.74
CA SER A 124 24.12 -4.36 6.53
C SER A 124 23.78 -3.41 5.38
N ALA A 125 22.77 -3.74 4.56
CA ALA A 125 22.37 -2.98 3.38
C ALA A 125 22.24 -1.49 3.69
N GLU A 126 22.93 -0.63 2.95
CA GLU A 126 22.92 0.82 3.22
C GLU A 126 21.65 1.48 2.71
N PHE A 127 21.15 2.45 3.47
CA PHE A 127 20.10 3.33 2.98
C PHE A 127 20.69 4.34 1.99
N PRO A 128 19.94 4.74 0.95
CA PRO A 128 20.34 5.86 0.11
C PRO A 128 20.66 7.10 0.96
N SER A 129 21.69 7.86 0.60
CA SER A 129 22.16 9.00 1.40
C SER A 129 21.07 10.04 1.69
N LYS A 130 20.06 10.16 0.82
CA LYS A 130 18.88 11.03 0.99
C LYS A 130 17.83 10.46 1.96
N THR A 131 17.83 9.15 2.22
CA THR A 131 16.92 8.46 3.15
C THR A 131 17.36 8.61 4.61
N LEU A 132 18.64 8.92 4.86
CA LEU A 132 19.16 9.18 6.22
C LEU A 132 18.49 10.37 6.92
N GLY A 133 17.94 11.33 6.16
CA GLY A 133 17.17 12.45 6.71
C GLY A 133 15.78 12.06 7.21
N PHE A 134 15.29 10.87 6.84
CA PHE A 134 13.95 10.38 7.14
C PHE A 134 13.92 9.38 8.31
N MET A 135 15.01 8.63 8.54
CA MET A 135 15.15 7.75 9.71
C MET A 135 14.89 8.44 11.06
N PRO A 136 15.30 9.71 11.30
CA PRO A 136 14.99 10.41 12.53
C PRO A 136 13.48 10.64 12.73
N MET A 137 12.73 10.85 11.65
CA MET A 137 11.28 11.06 11.71
C MET A 137 10.53 9.75 12.03
N MET A 138 11.01 8.62 11.52
CA MET A 138 10.55 7.28 11.90
C MET A 138 10.91 6.93 13.36
N SER A 139 12.05 7.41 13.86
CA SER A 139 12.53 7.17 15.23
C SER A 139 11.77 7.97 16.30
N MET A 140 10.92 8.92 15.89
CA MET A 140 10.09 9.73 16.80
C MET A 140 8.67 9.17 16.97
N MET A 141 8.30 8.09 16.27
CA MET A 141 7.04 7.40 16.53
C MET A 141 7.15 6.60 17.84
N PRO A 142 6.17 6.68 18.77
CA PRO A 142 6.36 6.31 20.18
C PRO A 142 6.71 4.85 20.47
N GLU A 143 6.70 3.97 19.46
CA GLU A 143 7.00 2.53 19.59
C GLU A 143 7.90 1.97 18.46
N GLY A 144 8.47 2.81 17.59
CA GLY A 144 9.14 2.36 16.36
C GLY A 144 10.58 1.88 16.58
N TRP A 145 10.89 0.67 16.08
CA TRP A 145 12.19 -0.05 16.00
C TRP A 145 12.36 -1.31 16.87
N LEU A 146 11.47 -1.59 17.83
CA LEU A 146 11.41 -2.94 18.40
C LEU A 146 10.61 -3.85 17.47
N PHE A 147 11.33 -4.56 16.60
CA PHE A 147 10.78 -5.53 15.67
C PHE A 147 9.90 -6.59 16.36
N PRO A 148 8.70 -6.91 15.84
CA PRO A 148 8.00 -8.17 16.15
C PRO A 148 8.55 -9.37 15.37
N PHE A 149 9.59 -9.20 14.53
CA PHE A 149 10.13 -10.27 13.69
C PHE A 149 11.29 -11.07 14.33
N GLY A 150 11.45 -10.98 15.65
CA GLY A 150 12.37 -11.81 16.41
C GLY A 150 11.69 -13.02 17.04
N ASN A 151 11.66 -14.15 16.31
CA ASN A 151 12.26 -15.44 16.70
C ASN A 151 11.98 -16.52 15.63
#